data_AF-A0AB39PS90-F1
#
_entry.id   AF-A0AB39PS90-F1
#
_cell.length_a   1.000
_cell.length_b   1.000
_cell.length_c   1.000
_cell.angle_alpha   90.00
_cell.angle_beta   90.00
_cell.angle_gamma   90.00
#
_symmetry.space_group_name_H-M   'P 1'
#
loop_
_entity.id
_entity.type
_entity.pdbx_description
1 polymer ?
#
loop_
_entity_poly.entity_id
_entity_poly.type
_entity_poly.pdbx_seq_one_letter_code
_entity_poly.pdbx_strand_id
1 'polypeptide(L)'
;MNASLDKAYWLGLAISVVLPVLVGLVTKHITHGGVKAVLLLALSTLNGFLVELANPGPDYDFGTAVVLSLVAFAIGVLSHFGLWKPTGVSDRAQSALGGGAPRAV
;
A
#
# COMPACT_ATOMS: atom_id res chain seq x y z
N MET A 1 28.48 17.17 21.82
CA MET A 1 27.76 16.72 20.61
C MET A 1 26.27 16.77 20.94
N ASN A 2 25.62 17.91 20.68
CA ASN A 2 24.17 18.00 20.84
C ASN A 2 23.54 17.39 19.59
N ALA A 3 23.03 16.16 19.72
CA ALA A 3 22.22 15.55 18.68
C ALA A 3 20.88 16.30 18.66
N SER A 4 20.82 17.42 17.93
CA SER A 4 19.57 18.04 17.53
C SER A 4 18.89 17.10 16.55
N LEU A 5 18.19 16.11 17.10
CA LEU A 5 17.41 15.14 16.34
C LEU A 5 16.32 15.89 15.58
N ASP A 6 16.44 15.85 14.26
CA ASP A 6 15.51 16.49 13.35
C ASP A 6 14.08 15.97 13.56
N LYS A 7 13.06 16.81 13.36
CA LYS A 7 11.65 16.39 13.55
C LYS A 7 11.29 15.22 12.65
N ALA A 8 11.89 15.17 11.45
CA ALA A 8 11.77 14.06 10.52
C ALA A 8 12.25 12.72 11.12
N TYR A 9 13.35 12.75 11.89
CA TYR A 9 13.90 11.56 12.53
C TYR A 9 12.99 11.02 13.64
N TRP A 10 12.47 11.92 14.48
CA TRP A 10 11.49 11.54 15.52
C TRP A 10 10.17 11.04 14.93
N LEU A 11 9.71 11.65 13.84
CA LEU A 11 8.50 11.21 13.14
C LEU A 11 8.71 9.83 12.52
N GLY A 12 9.84 9.61 11.83
CA GLY A 12 10.20 8.30 11.28
C GLY A 12 10.29 7.21 12.34
N LEU A 13 10.87 7.52 13.51
CA LEU A 13 10.95 6.60 14.64
C LEU A 13 9.57 6.28 15.23
N ALA A 14 8.70 7.29 15.35
CA ALA A 14 7.33 7.08 15.81
C ALA A 14 6.54 6.19 14.84
N ILE A 15 6.66 6.46 13.53
CA ILE A 15 6.00 5.66 12.48
C ILE A 15 6.50 4.21 12.53
N SER A 16 7.81 3.97 12.66
CA SER A 16 8.37 2.61 12.64
C SER A 16 7.86 1.71 13.77
N VAL A 17 7.45 2.30 14.90
CA VAL A 17 6.92 1.56 16.05
C VAL A 17 5.39 1.52 16.06
N VAL A 18 4.73 2.64 15.81
CA VAL A 18 3.26 2.75 15.92
C VAL A 18 2.58 1.98 14.80
N LEU A 19 3.10 2.02 13.57
CA LEU A 19 2.42 1.40 12.44
C LEU A 19 2.31 -0.14 12.57
N PRO A 20 3.40 -0.88 12.87
CA PRO A 20 3.31 -2.33 13.06
C PRO A 20 2.36 -2.74 14.20
N VAL A 21 2.29 -1.94 15.27
CA VAL A 21 1.36 -2.18 16.39
C VAL A 21 -0.08 -2.00 15.95
N LEU A 22 -0.39 -0.93 15.21
CA LEU A 22 -1.73 -0.71 14.65
C LEU A 22 -2.12 -1.84 13.71
N VAL A 23 -1.20 -2.28 12.84
CA VAL A 23 -1.41 -3.44 11.95
C VAL A 23 -1.71 -4.70 12.76
N GLY A 24 -0.91 -4.99 13.80
CA GLY A 24 -1.08 -6.16 14.66
C GLY A 24 -2.42 -6.16 15.42
N LEU A 25 -2.83 -5.00 15.94
CA LEU A 25 -4.09 -4.84 16.66
C LEU A 25 -5.29 -5.04 15.73
N VAL A 26 -5.26 -4.38 14.57
CA VAL A 26 -6.29 -4.48 13.53
C VAL A 26 -6.47 -5.92 13.09
N THR A 27 -5.37 -6.61 12.78
CA THR A 27 -5.42 -7.98 12.24
C THR A 27 -5.85 -9.01 13.28
N LYS A 28 -5.74 -8.69 14.57
CA LYS A 28 -6.19 -9.54 15.67
C LYS A 28 -7.71 -9.51 15.85
N HIS A 29 -8.36 -8.38 15.60
CA HIS A 29 -9.80 -8.22 15.82
C HIS A 29 -10.65 -8.51 14.58
N ILE A 30 -10.08 -8.47 13.37
CA ILE A 30 -10.83 -8.74 12.14
C ILE A 30 -10.55 -10.15 11.63
N THR A 31 -11.56 -11.02 11.74
CA THR A 31 -11.52 -12.42 11.26
C THR A 31 -12.06 -12.59 9.84
N HIS A 32 -12.82 -11.63 9.32
CA HIS A 32 -13.34 -11.69 7.95
C HIS A 32 -12.24 -11.38 6.94
N GLY A 33 -11.90 -12.35 6.07
CA GLY A 33 -10.74 -12.28 5.17
C GLY A 33 -10.73 -11.03 4.28
N GLY A 34 -11.86 -10.67 3.67
CA GLY A 34 -11.96 -9.48 2.82
C GLY A 34 -11.79 -8.16 3.58
N VAL A 35 -12.32 -8.05 4.80
CA VAL A 35 -12.21 -6.82 5.61
C VAL A 35 -10.78 -6.66 6.10
N LYS A 36 -10.15 -7.75 6.54
CA LYS A 36 -8.74 -7.78 6.94
C LYS A 36 -7.83 -7.33 5.80
N ALA A 37 -8.11 -7.77 4.58
CA ALA A 37 -7.32 -7.39 3.42
C ALA A 37 -7.44 -5.91 3.05
N VAL A 38 -8.65 -5.35 3.02
CA VAL A 38 -8.84 -3.92 2.75
C VAL A 38 -8.14 -3.08 3.81
N LEU A 39 -8.23 -3.48 5.07
CA LEU A 39 -7.63 -2.73 6.16
C LEU A 39 -6.09 -2.82 6.13
N LEU A 40 -5.53 -3.98 5.79
CA LEU A 40 -4.10 -4.14 5.54
C LEU A 40 -3.62 -3.30 4.36
N LEU A 41 -4.39 -3.24 3.27
CA LEU A 41 -4.10 -2.36 2.13
C LEU A 41 -4.12 -0.89 2.53
N ALA A 42 -5.09 -0.47 3.35
CA ALA A 42 -5.17 0.89 3.85
C ALA A 42 -3.95 1.24 4.72
N LEU A 43 -3.59 0.34 5.65
CA LEU A 43 -2.40 0.48 6.51
C LEU A 43 -1.10 0.52 5.70
N SER A 44 -0.97 -0.32 4.67
CA SER A 44 0.21 -0.31 3.79
C SER A 44 0.30 0.98 2.97
N THR A 45 -0.82 1.48 2.47
CA THR A 45 -0.88 2.75 1.73
C THR A 45 -0.51 3.91 2.65
N LEU A 46 -1.08 3.94 3.85
CA LEU A 46 -0.77 4.94 4.87
C LEU A 46 0.70 4.89 5.28
N ASN A 47 1.30 3.70 5.38
CA ASN A 47 2.74 3.56 5.63
C ASN A 47 3.57 4.29 4.56
N GLY A 48 3.32 3.97 3.28
CA GLY A 48 4.06 4.57 2.17
C GLY A 48 3.94 6.09 2.17
N PHE A 49 2.71 6.60 2.37
CA PHE A 49 2.44 8.02 2.47
C PHE A 49 3.17 8.69 3.64
N LEU A 50 3.15 8.09 4.82
CA LEU A 50 3.82 8.64 6.01
C LEU A 50 5.35 8.61 5.89
N VAL A 51 5.92 7.60 5.23
CA VAL A 51 7.35 7.54 4.93
C VAL A 51 7.76 8.65 3.97
N GLU A 52 6.98 8.86 2.91
CA GLU A 52 7.22 9.93 1.94
C GLU A 52 7.07 11.32 2.58
N LEU A 53 6.06 11.49 3.45
CA LEU A 53 5.84 12.73 4.21
C LEU A 53 6.95 12.99 5.25
N ALA A 54 7.49 11.94 5.86
CA ALA A 54 8.58 12.07 6.83
C ALA A 54 9.93 12.38 6.17
N ASN A 55 10.09 12.06 4.89
CA ASN A 55 11.31 12.32 4.13
C ASN A 55 10.97 12.83 2.71
N PRO A 56 10.42 14.05 2.59
CA PRO A 56 9.98 14.59 1.32
C PRO A 56 11.18 14.88 0.41
N GLY A 57 11.07 14.46 -0.85
CA GLY A 57 12.05 14.79 -1.88
C GLY A 57 12.00 16.28 -2.28
N PRO A 58 12.98 16.75 -3.08
CA PRO A 58 13.05 18.15 -3.50
C PRO A 58 11.80 18.66 -4.24
N ASP A 59 11.09 17.78 -4.95
CA ASP A 59 9.87 18.08 -5.71
C ASP A 59 8.60 17.53 -5.03
N TYR A 60 8.61 17.35 -3.71
CA TYR A 60 7.47 16.79 -3.00
C TYR A 60 6.26 17.74 -3.04
N ASP A 61 5.17 17.27 -3.64
CA ASP A 61 3.86 17.91 -3.58
C ASP A 61 2.88 17.06 -2.76
N PHE A 62 2.42 17.62 -1.65
CA PHE A 62 1.51 16.94 -0.74
C PHE A 62 0.19 16.54 -1.42
N GLY A 63 -0.36 17.41 -2.28
CA GLY A 63 -1.60 17.14 -3.00
C GLY A 63 -1.47 15.92 -3.91
N THR A 64 -0.37 15.84 -4.64
CA THR A 64 -0.01 14.72 -5.51
C THR A 64 0.19 13.44 -4.70
N ALA A 65 0.91 13.49 -3.58
CA ALA A 65 1.11 12.33 -2.70
C ALA A 65 -0.23 11.79 -2.15
N VAL A 66 -1.17 12.66 -1.77
CA VAL A 66 -2.52 12.25 -1.33
C VAL A 66 -3.31 11.61 -2.47
N VAL A 67 -3.30 12.21 -3.66
CA VAL A 67 -4.03 11.65 -4.81
C VAL A 67 -3.45 10.29 -5.22
N LEU A 68 -2.12 10.17 -5.31
CA LEU A 68 -1.45 8.93 -5.68
C LEU A 68 -1.67 7.82 -4.65
N SER A 69 -1.63 8.14 -3.37
CA SER A 69 -1.91 7.16 -2.31
C SER A 69 -3.37 6.66 -2.36
N LEU A 70 -4.35 7.54 -2.59
CA LEU A 70 -5.74 7.13 -2.78
C LEU A 70 -5.94 6.25 -4.01
N VAL A 71 -5.31 6.60 -5.14
CA VAL A 71 -5.35 5.79 -6.37
C VAL A 71 -4.69 4.43 -6.16
N ALA A 72 -3.52 4.38 -5.52
CA ALA A 72 -2.82 3.14 -5.21
C ALA A 72 -3.65 2.23 -4.29
N PHE A 73 -4.30 2.80 -3.27
CA PHE A 73 -5.22 2.07 -2.40
C PHE A 73 -6.39 1.48 -3.20
N ALA A 74 -7.06 2.29 -4.04
CA ALA A 74 -8.17 1.84 -4.85
C ALA A 74 -7.76 0.71 -5.80
N ILE A 75 -6.64 0.85 -6.51
CA ILE A 75 -6.09 -0.21 -7.38
C ILE A 75 -5.76 -1.46 -6.57
N GLY A 76 -5.17 -1.31 -5.38
CA GLY A 76 -4.88 -2.42 -4.47
C GLY A 76 -6.14 -3.20 -4.08
N VAL A 77 -7.21 -2.49 -3.72
CA VAL A 77 -8.52 -3.10 -3.38
C VAL A 77 -9.13 -3.82 -4.59
N LEU A 78 -9.17 -3.17 -5.75
CA LEU A 78 -9.68 -3.74 -7.00
C LEU A 78 -8.91 -5.01 -7.39
N SER A 79 -7.58 -4.98 -7.24
CA SER A 79 -6.70 -6.11 -7.53
C SER A 79 -6.90 -7.25 -6.53
N HIS A 80 -7.03 -6.92 -5.24
CA HIS A 80 -7.20 -7.91 -4.18
C HIS A 80 -8.48 -8.73 -4.34
N PHE A 81 -9.60 -8.07 -4.65
CA PHE A 81 -10.87 -8.75 -4.89
C PHE A 81 -11.02 -9.30 -6.32
N GLY A 82 -10.02 -9.10 -7.18
CA GLY A 82 -10.05 -9.60 -8.56
C GLY A 82 -11.16 -8.97 -9.39
N LEU A 83 -11.54 -7.70 -9.14
CA LEU A 83 -12.57 -7.00 -9.92
C LEU A 83 -12.16 -6.82 -11.39
N TRP A 84 -10.89 -7.01 -11.71
CA TRP A 84 -10.36 -7.04 -13.07
C TRP A 84 -10.65 -8.36 -13.83
N LYS A 85 -11.11 -9.42 -13.15
CA LYS A 85 -11.48 -10.69 -13.81
C LYS A 85 -12.57 -10.51 -14.87
N PRO A 86 -13.74 -9.90 -14.58
CA PRO A 86 -14.78 -9.72 -15.60
C PRO A 86 -14.39 -8.76 -16.73
N THR A 87 -13.37 -7.91 -16.54
CA THR A 87 -12.93 -6.96 -17.58
C THR A 87 -11.94 -7.57 -18.57
N GLY A 88 -11.44 -8.79 -18.31
CA GLY A 88 -10.49 -9.51 -19.17
C GLY A 88 -9.12 -8.82 -19.30
N VAL A 89 -8.84 -7.83 -18.44
CA VAL A 89 -7.58 -7.06 -18.48
C VAL A 89 -6.40 -7.95 -18.10
N SER A 90 -6.57 -8.81 -17.09
CA SER A 90 -5.54 -9.74 -16.65
C SER A 90 -5.15 -10.74 -17.73
N ASP A 91 -6.13 -11.32 -18.44
CA ASP A 91 -5.89 -12.31 -19.50
C ASP A 91 -5.21 -11.68 -20.71
N ARG A 92 -5.60 -10.45 -21.09
CA ARG A 92 -4.95 -9.69 -22.16
C ARG A 92 -3.51 -9.31 -21.81
N ALA A 93 -3.28 -8.87 -20.57
CA ALA A 93 -1.94 -8.53 -20.09
C ALA A 93 -1.03 -9.77 -20.05
N GLN A 94 -1.53 -10.91 -19.55
CA GLN A 94 -0.78 -12.17 -19.57
C GLN A 94 -0.46 -12.61 -21.00
N SER A 95 -1.42 -12.54 -21.92
CA SER A 95 -1.20 -12.87 -23.33
C SER A 95 -0.17 -11.97 -24.00
N ALA A 96 -0.19 -10.67 -23.70
CA ALA A 96 0.77 -9.69 -24.24
C ALA A 96 2.18 -9.85 -23.67
N LEU A 97 2.31 -10.34 -22.44
CA LEU A 97 3.58 -10.52 -21.72
C LEU A 97 4.15 -11.95 -21.80
N GLY A 98 3.55 -12.83 -22.61
CA GLY A 98 4.06 -14.18 -22.84
C GLY A 98 3.64 -15.24 -21.81
N GLY A 99 2.57 -14.99 -21.04
CA GLY A 99 1.93 -15.97 -20.18
C GLY A 99 1.42 -17.15 -20.98
N GLY A 100 2.15 -18.27 -20.91
CA GLY A 100 1.97 -19.43 -21.75
C GLY A 100 0.59 -20.07 -21.66
N ALA A 101 0.08 -20.50 -22.82
CA ALA A 101 -1.10 -21.34 -22.94
C ALA A 101 -1.02 -22.55 -21.99
N PRO A 102 -2.13 -22.97 -21.36
CA PRO A 102 -2.15 -24.20 -20.58
C PRO A 102 -1.73 -25.36 -21.48
N ARG A 103 -0.64 -26.05 -21.10
CA ARG A 103 -0.31 -27.34 -21.71
C ARG A 103 -1.45 -28.29 -21.39
N ALA A 104 -2.25 -28.60 -22.40
CA ALA A 104 -3.19 -29.72 -22.33
C ALA A 104 -2.39 -31.01 -22.14
N VAL A 105 -2.65 -31.71 -21.04
CA VAL A 105 -2.24 -33.10 -20.81
C VAL A 105 -3.51 -33.91 -20.63
#